data_AF-A0AA41XXY2-F1
#
_entry.id   AF-A0AA41XXY2-F1
#
_cell.length_a   1.000
_cell.length_b   1.000
_cell.length_c   1.000
_cell.angle_alpha   90.00
_cell.angle_beta   90.00
_cell.angle_gamma   90.00
#
_symmetry.space_group_name_H-M   'P 1'
#
loop_
_entity.id
_entity.type
_entity.pdbx_description
1 polymer ?
#
loop_
_entity_poly.entity_id
_entity_poly.type
_entity_poly.pdbx_seq_one_letter_code
_entity_poly.pdbx_strand_id
1 'polypeptide(L)'
;MSEVIHDNPWETLREFTAARIALGRTGASMPTRELLKFGMAHAQARDSVHQTFDSETLANALEQAGLKTLTVHSAAPTREQYLCRPDLGRRLSETSRTLLMNSSARQADLLLVIGDGLSSKAVHRQAVPLILALQPYLELLGLSLAPVVLAHQSRVALGDDIGECIQAKAVAILIGERPGLSSPDSLSVYMTWGPHTRRLESERNCISNIRPEGLDYPQAAFKLAWLLEQSFQRRLSGVQLKDESDNPALQGRIAPPPSLPISRQ
;
A
#
# COMPACT_ATOMS: atom_id res chain seq x y z
N MET A 1 10.60 -14.07 -48.38
CA MET A 1 10.61 -12.74 -47.74
C MET A 1 11.49 -12.86 -46.53
N SER A 2 12.57 -12.08 -46.42
CA SER A 2 13.43 -12.11 -45.23
C SER A 2 12.60 -11.75 -44.00
N GLU A 3 12.67 -12.55 -42.95
CA GLU A 3 12.03 -12.22 -41.67
C GLU A 3 12.66 -10.92 -41.14
N VAL A 4 11.88 -9.85 -41.17
CA VAL A 4 12.31 -8.50 -40.75
C VAL A 4 12.48 -8.42 -39.23
N ILE A 5 11.90 -9.38 -38.51
CA ILE A 5 12.01 -9.52 -37.06
C ILE A 5 12.98 -10.65 -36.78
N HIS A 6 14.02 -10.36 -36.00
CA HIS A 6 14.92 -11.36 -35.45
C HIS A 6 14.42 -11.72 -34.06
N ASP A 7 13.94 -12.95 -33.90
CA ASP A 7 13.48 -13.47 -32.61
C ASP A 7 14.64 -13.69 -31.64
N ASN A 8 14.31 -13.76 -30.35
CA ASN A 8 15.30 -13.94 -29.30
C ASN A 8 15.26 -15.38 -28.78
N PRO A 9 16.39 -16.11 -28.73
CA PRO A 9 16.42 -17.51 -28.29
C PRO A 9 16.04 -17.69 -26.81
N TRP A 10 15.88 -16.60 -26.05
CA TRP A 10 15.52 -16.61 -24.63
C TRP A 10 14.03 -16.37 -24.37
N GLU A 11 13.15 -16.60 -25.36
CA GLU A 11 11.70 -16.44 -25.19
C GLU A 11 11.15 -17.19 -23.98
N THR A 12 11.63 -18.41 -23.73
CA THR A 12 11.25 -19.23 -22.57
C THR A 12 11.54 -18.54 -21.24
N LEU A 13 12.54 -17.65 -21.16
CA LEU A 13 12.85 -16.92 -19.93
C LEU A 13 11.76 -15.92 -19.54
N ARG A 14 10.87 -15.54 -20.47
CA ARG A 14 9.78 -14.60 -20.21
C ARG A 14 8.75 -15.15 -19.23
N GLU A 15 8.64 -16.47 -19.09
CA GLU A 15 7.71 -17.09 -18.13
C GLU A 15 8.12 -16.84 -16.68
N PHE A 16 9.40 -16.57 -16.43
CA PHE A 16 9.95 -16.35 -15.09
C PHE A 16 10.00 -14.88 -14.67
N THR A 17 9.58 -13.95 -15.54
CA THR A 17 9.63 -12.52 -15.21
C THR A 17 8.59 -11.69 -15.96
N ALA A 18 7.99 -10.73 -15.27
CA ALA A 18 7.15 -9.70 -15.88
C ALA A 18 7.97 -8.62 -16.64
N ALA A 19 9.30 -8.66 -16.55
CA ALA A 19 10.17 -7.77 -17.30
C ALA A 19 10.04 -8.03 -18.81
N ARG A 20 10.11 -6.97 -19.60
CA ARG A 20 9.96 -7.03 -21.07
C ARG A 20 11.27 -7.47 -21.72
N ILE A 21 11.66 -8.72 -21.49
CA ILE A 21 12.86 -9.36 -22.06
C ILE A 21 12.50 -10.18 -23.31
N ALA A 22 13.52 -10.58 -24.07
CA ALA A 22 13.38 -11.46 -25.24
C ALA A 22 12.30 -10.98 -26.25
N LEU A 23 12.26 -9.66 -26.49
CA LEU A 23 11.26 -9.00 -27.35
C LEU A 23 11.51 -9.15 -28.86
N GLY A 24 12.62 -9.76 -29.24
CA GLY A 24 13.15 -9.70 -30.60
C GLY A 24 13.63 -8.29 -30.99
N ARG A 25 13.96 -8.11 -32.27
CA ARG A 25 14.40 -6.81 -32.83
C ARG A 25 14.16 -6.72 -34.34
N THR A 26 14.03 -5.50 -34.83
CA THR A 26 14.12 -5.17 -36.26
C THR A 26 15.31 -4.26 -36.46
N GLY A 27 16.41 -4.80 -37.01
CA GLY A 27 17.70 -4.09 -37.02
C GLY A 27 18.20 -3.82 -35.60
N ALA A 28 18.32 -2.54 -35.24
CA ALA A 28 18.68 -2.06 -33.89
C ALA A 28 17.47 -1.54 -33.08
N SER A 29 16.25 -1.71 -33.58
CA SER A 29 15.02 -1.16 -32.98
C SER A 29 14.10 -2.25 -32.43
N MET A 30 13.19 -1.86 -31.53
CA MET A 30 12.13 -2.74 -31.04
C MET A 30 11.15 -3.06 -32.17
N PRO A 31 10.59 -4.28 -32.21
CA PRO A 31 9.51 -4.59 -33.14
C PRO A 31 8.28 -3.71 -32.89
N THR A 32 7.57 -3.33 -33.95
CA THR A 32 6.39 -2.43 -33.86
C THR A 32 5.35 -2.91 -32.86
N ARG A 33 5.12 -4.23 -32.78
CA ARG A 33 4.18 -4.82 -31.81
C ARG A 33 4.55 -4.48 -30.37
N GLU A 34 5.82 -4.56 -30.03
CA GLU A 34 6.31 -4.30 -28.67
C GLU A 34 6.31 -2.80 -28.35
N LEU A 35 6.57 -1.96 -29.35
CA LEU A 35 6.36 -0.51 -29.25
C LEU A 35 4.89 -0.16 -28.97
N LEU A 36 3.94 -0.78 -29.68
CA LEU A 36 2.51 -0.55 -29.45
C LEU A 36 2.06 -1.01 -28.05
N LYS A 37 2.52 -2.18 -27.60
CA LYS A 37 2.28 -2.65 -26.21
C LYS A 37 2.87 -1.71 -25.17
N PHE A 38 4.03 -1.11 -25.44
CA PHE A 38 4.62 -0.09 -24.58
C PHE A 38 3.76 1.17 -24.54
N GLY A 39 3.32 1.68 -25.69
CA GLY A 39 2.43 2.83 -25.79
C GLY A 39 1.12 2.63 -25.02
N MET A 40 0.49 1.46 -25.16
CA MET A 40 -0.73 1.10 -24.41
C MET A 40 -0.50 1.10 -22.90
N ALA A 41 0.55 0.43 -22.43
CA ALA A 41 0.87 0.38 -21.00
C ALA A 41 1.19 1.76 -20.43
N HIS A 42 1.85 2.62 -21.21
CA HIS A 42 2.13 4.00 -20.81
C HIS A 42 0.84 4.82 -20.69
N ALA A 43 -0.10 4.69 -21.62
CA ALA A 43 -1.41 5.34 -21.53
C ALA A 43 -2.17 4.88 -20.27
N GLN A 44 -2.26 3.58 -20.03
CA GLN A 44 -2.90 3.02 -18.84
C GLN A 44 -2.26 3.50 -17.53
N ALA A 45 -0.94 3.58 -17.47
CA ALA A 45 -0.23 4.11 -16.30
C ALA A 45 -0.57 5.58 -16.06
N ARG A 46 -0.64 6.40 -17.11
CA ARG A 46 -1.04 7.82 -16.99
C ARG A 46 -2.48 7.96 -16.50
N ASP A 47 -3.42 7.20 -17.05
CA ASP A 47 -4.82 7.25 -16.65
C ASP A 47 -5.01 6.88 -15.17
N SER A 48 -4.26 5.90 -14.68
CA SER A 48 -4.32 5.49 -13.27
C SER A 48 -3.85 6.58 -12.29
N VAL A 49 -2.98 7.50 -12.71
CA VAL A 49 -2.58 8.66 -11.90
C VAL A 49 -3.74 9.65 -11.72
N HIS A 50 -4.63 9.76 -12.70
CA HIS A 50 -5.75 10.71 -12.68
C HIS A 50 -7.07 10.10 -12.20
N GLN A 51 -7.11 8.78 -11.98
CA GLN A 51 -8.29 8.11 -11.46
C GLN A 51 -8.70 8.65 -10.08
N THR A 52 -9.96 9.04 -9.95
CA THR A 52 -10.54 9.54 -8.70
C THR A 52 -10.58 8.45 -7.63
N PHE A 53 -10.46 8.85 -6.37
CA PHE A 53 -10.59 7.98 -5.22
C PHE A 53 -12.07 7.89 -4.81
N ASP A 54 -12.68 6.73 -5.00
CA ASP A 54 -14.06 6.47 -4.63
C ASP A 54 -14.10 5.92 -3.20
N SER A 55 -14.03 6.85 -2.24
CA SER A 55 -14.06 6.49 -0.82
C SER A 55 -15.41 5.95 -0.37
N GLU A 56 -16.52 6.25 -1.06
CA GLU A 56 -17.85 5.80 -0.66
C GLU A 56 -18.02 4.30 -0.91
N THR A 57 -17.65 3.82 -2.10
CA THR A 57 -17.65 2.38 -2.40
C THR A 57 -16.74 1.61 -1.44
N LEU A 58 -15.57 2.17 -1.14
CA LEU A 58 -14.63 1.56 -0.21
C LEU A 58 -15.15 1.54 1.24
N ALA A 59 -15.81 2.62 1.68
CA ALA A 59 -16.46 2.71 2.98
C ALA A 59 -17.52 1.61 3.14
N ASN A 60 -18.41 1.46 2.15
CA ASN A 60 -19.44 0.43 2.15
C ASN A 60 -18.85 -0.99 2.28
N ALA A 61 -17.74 -1.27 1.57
CA ALA A 61 -17.07 -2.56 1.66
C ALA A 61 -16.43 -2.82 3.05
N LEU A 62 -15.89 -1.78 3.68
CA LEU A 62 -15.33 -1.86 5.04
C LEU A 62 -16.43 -2.01 6.10
N GLU A 63 -17.56 -1.32 5.94
CA GLU A 63 -18.72 -1.46 6.83
C GLU A 63 -19.30 -2.89 6.78
N GLN A 64 -19.37 -3.49 5.59
CA GLN A 64 -19.74 -4.91 5.44
C GLN A 64 -18.77 -5.87 6.14
N ALA A 65 -17.50 -5.48 6.26
CA ALA A 65 -16.48 -6.19 7.03
C ALA A 65 -16.50 -5.85 8.54
N GLY A 66 -17.52 -5.10 9.01
CA GLY A 66 -17.68 -4.72 10.42
C GLY A 66 -16.80 -3.55 10.87
N LEU A 67 -16.17 -2.83 9.94
CA LEU A 67 -15.25 -1.73 10.23
C LEU A 67 -15.93 -0.38 10.04
N LYS A 68 -15.84 0.49 11.05
CA LYS A 68 -16.28 1.88 10.93
C LYS A 68 -15.27 2.69 10.12
N THR A 69 -15.74 3.69 9.38
CA THR A 69 -14.87 4.55 8.57
C THR A 69 -15.02 6.03 8.88
N LEU A 70 -13.98 6.81 8.61
CA LEU A 70 -14.00 8.27 8.61
C LEU A 70 -13.30 8.78 7.35
N THR A 71 -13.90 9.76 6.68
CA THR A 71 -13.30 10.36 5.47
C THR A 71 -12.63 11.69 5.81
N VAL A 72 -11.40 11.86 5.32
CA VAL A 72 -10.60 13.08 5.51
C VAL A 72 -9.92 13.50 4.22
N HIS A 73 -9.51 14.76 4.17
CA HIS A 73 -8.77 15.35 3.07
C HIS A 73 -7.45 15.91 3.57
N SER A 74 -6.39 15.73 2.78
CA SER A 74 -5.15 16.50 2.97
C SER A 74 -5.37 17.99 2.67
N ALA A 75 -4.33 18.79 2.89
CA ALA A 75 -4.34 20.21 2.56
C ALA A 75 -4.28 20.47 1.04
N ALA A 76 -4.16 19.43 0.20
CA ALA A 76 -4.20 19.55 -1.25
C ALA A 76 -5.67 19.54 -1.73
N PRO A 77 -6.20 20.65 -2.27
CA PRO A 77 -7.62 20.76 -2.63
C PRO A 77 -7.97 20.06 -3.95
N THR A 78 -6.99 19.83 -4.83
CA THR A 78 -7.19 19.19 -6.13
C THR A 78 -6.07 18.21 -6.45
N ARG A 79 -6.32 17.32 -7.43
CA ARG A 79 -5.34 16.33 -7.90
C ARG A 79 -4.10 16.99 -8.49
N GLU A 80 -4.26 18.08 -9.23
CA GLU A 80 -3.16 18.84 -9.82
C GLU A 80 -2.26 19.42 -8.72
N GLN A 81 -2.86 20.03 -7.69
CA GLN A 81 -2.09 20.54 -6.56
C GLN A 81 -1.41 19.40 -5.79
N TYR A 82 -2.08 18.27 -5.57
CA TYR A 82 -1.48 17.10 -4.93
C TYR A 82 -0.22 16.57 -5.66
N LEU A 83 -0.25 16.56 -6.99
CA LEU A 83 0.88 16.12 -7.83
C LEU A 83 2.05 17.11 -7.76
N CYS A 84 1.77 18.42 -7.75
CA CYS A 84 2.79 19.47 -7.79
C CYS A 84 3.28 19.93 -6.39
N ARG A 85 2.51 19.69 -5.32
CA ARG A 85 2.76 20.16 -3.95
C ARG A 85 2.74 19.00 -2.96
N PRO A 86 3.83 18.21 -2.91
CA PRO A 86 3.91 17.06 -2.01
C PRO A 86 3.79 17.46 -0.53
N ASP A 87 4.14 18.68 -0.16
CA ASP A 87 4.00 19.22 1.19
C ASP A 87 2.54 19.31 1.65
N LEU A 88 1.60 19.64 0.74
CA LEU A 88 0.18 19.71 1.07
C LEU A 88 -0.43 18.32 1.28
N GLY A 89 0.00 17.34 0.49
CA GLY A 89 -0.46 15.95 0.64
C GLY A 89 0.04 15.26 1.93
N ARG A 90 1.00 15.84 2.65
CA ARG A 90 1.54 15.34 3.92
C ARG A 90 0.84 15.92 5.15
N ARG A 91 -0.12 16.83 4.97
CA ARG A 91 -0.78 17.58 6.05
C ARG A 91 -2.28 17.47 5.91
N LEU A 92 -3.00 17.38 7.03
CA LEU A 92 -4.46 17.45 7.04
C LEU A 92 -4.95 18.84 6.62
N SER A 93 -6.09 18.88 5.93
CA SER A 93 -6.89 20.10 5.81
C SER A 93 -7.42 20.53 7.18
N GLU A 94 -7.67 21.83 7.36
CA GLU A 94 -8.14 22.36 8.64
C GLU A 94 -9.51 21.79 9.05
N THR A 95 -10.40 21.60 8.07
CA THR A 95 -11.72 20.99 8.27
C THR A 95 -11.59 19.53 8.74
N SER A 96 -10.71 18.76 8.10
CA SER A 96 -10.47 17.35 8.48
C SER A 96 -9.77 17.23 9.83
N ARG A 97 -8.84 18.14 10.14
CA ARG A 97 -8.21 18.22 11.46
C ARG A 97 -9.25 18.45 12.55
N THR A 98 -10.14 19.42 12.35
CA THR A 98 -11.22 19.73 13.30
C THR A 98 -12.16 18.54 13.48
N LEU A 99 -12.52 17.84 12.39
CA LEU A 99 -13.34 16.63 12.41
C LEU A 99 -12.69 15.53 13.26
N LEU A 100 -11.41 15.25 13.04
CA LEU A 100 -10.69 14.22 13.79
C LEU A 100 -10.54 14.57 15.26
N MET A 101 -10.25 15.84 15.58
CA MET A 101 -10.19 16.30 16.97
C MET A 101 -11.55 16.14 17.67
N ASN A 102 -12.66 16.36 16.99
CA ASN A 102 -13.99 16.21 17.59
C ASN A 102 -14.51 14.76 17.61
N SER A 103 -13.78 13.82 17.00
CA SER A 103 -14.15 12.42 16.99
C SER A 103 -14.01 11.78 18.37
N SER A 104 -14.94 10.89 18.73
CA SER A 104 -14.88 10.06 19.94
C SER A 104 -13.87 8.93 19.85
N ALA A 105 -13.29 8.68 18.68
CA ALA A 105 -12.40 7.57 18.40
C ALA A 105 -10.95 7.78 18.89
N ARG A 106 -10.75 8.43 20.04
CA ARG A 106 -9.41 8.73 20.55
C ARG A 106 -8.79 7.54 21.29
N GLN A 107 -7.46 7.52 21.36
CA GLN A 107 -6.66 6.58 22.17
C GLN A 107 -6.75 5.11 21.75
N ALA A 108 -6.96 4.83 20.46
CA ALA A 108 -6.88 3.48 19.93
C ALA A 108 -5.44 2.95 19.91
N ASP A 109 -5.27 1.62 19.94
CA ASP A 109 -3.97 1.01 19.77
C ASP A 109 -3.47 1.19 18.33
N LEU A 110 -4.31 0.81 17.35
CA LEU A 110 -3.96 0.86 15.93
C LEU A 110 -4.92 1.77 15.15
N LEU A 111 -4.33 2.60 14.29
CA LEU A 111 -5.03 3.33 13.24
C LEU A 111 -4.65 2.75 11.87
N LEU A 112 -5.66 2.34 11.10
CA LEU A 112 -5.49 2.05 9.68
C LEU A 112 -5.93 3.27 8.87
N VAL A 113 -5.05 3.73 7.98
CA VAL A 113 -5.35 4.80 7.02
C VAL A 113 -5.29 4.22 5.62
N ILE A 114 -6.31 4.46 4.81
CA ILE A 114 -6.31 4.10 3.39
C ILE A 114 -6.22 5.38 2.58
N GLY A 115 -5.13 5.53 1.85
CA GLY A 115 -4.81 6.72 1.07
C GLY A 115 -4.74 6.44 -0.42
N ASP A 116 -5.41 7.26 -1.24
CA ASP A 116 -5.36 7.20 -2.71
C ASP A 116 -3.94 7.17 -3.29
N GLY A 117 -3.04 7.95 -2.72
CA GLY A 117 -1.65 8.03 -3.15
C GLY A 117 -1.55 8.40 -4.64
N LEU A 118 -0.69 7.70 -5.37
CA LEU A 118 -0.53 7.89 -6.81
C LEU A 118 -1.38 6.90 -7.65
N SER A 119 -2.07 5.94 -7.01
CA SER A 119 -2.91 4.96 -7.70
C SER A 119 -4.15 4.59 -6.88
N SER A 120 -5.28 5.23 -7.18
CA SER A 120 -6.59 4.86 -6.61
C SER A 120 -6.98 3.43 -7.01
N LYS A 121 -6.54 2.96 -8.17
CA LYS A 121 -6.75 1.58 -8.65
C LYS A 121 -6.15 0.55 -7.70
N ALA A 122 -4.92 0.78 -7.25
CA ALA A 122 -4.26 -0.10 -6.29
C ALA A 122 -5.07 -0.20 -4.99
N VAL A 123 -5.50 0.94 -4.47
CA VAL A 123 -6.27 1.01 -3.23
C VAL A 123 -7.58 0.23 -3.34
N HIS A 124 -8.38 0.48 -4.39
CA HIS A 124 -9.66 -0.19 -4.58
C HIS A 124 -9.52 -1.71 -4.74
N ARG A 125 -8.44 -2.19 -5.36
CA ARG A 125 -8.23 -3.63 -5.58
C ARG A 125 -7.65 -4.33 -4.36
N GLN A 126 -6.69 -3.71 -3.67
CA GLN A 126 -5.83 -4.41 -2.72
C GLN A 126 -6.18 -4.13 -1.24
N ALA A 127 -6.77 -2.97 -0.90
CA ALA A 127 -6.86 -2.53 0.49
C ALA A 127 -7.80 -3.40 1.36
N VAL A 128 -9.02 -3.66 0.89
CA VAL A 128 -10.00 -4.48 1.66
C VAL A 128 -9.51 -5.93 1.82
N PRO A 129 -9.05 -6.63 0.76
CA PRO A 129 -8.50 -7.98 0.92
C PRO A 129 -7.34 -8.05 1.93
N LEU A 130 -6.44 -7.06 1.91
CA LEU A 130 -5.33 -7.00 2.88
C LEU A 130 -5.84 -6.81 4.31
N ILE A 131 -6.80 -5.92 4.53
CA ILE A 131 -7.38 -5.68 5.86
C ILE A 131 -8.09 -6.92 6.39
N LEU A 132 -8.86 -7.63 5.54
CA LEU A 132 -9.50 -8.89 5.91
C LEU A 132 -8.47 -9.96 6.28
N ALA A 133 -7.36 -10.05 5.53
CA ALA A 133 -6.26 -10.97 5.87
C ALA A 133 -5.55 -10.58 7.18
N LEU A 134 -5.59 -9.31 7.57
CA LEU A 134 -4.98 -8.79 8.79
C LEU A 134 -5.86 -8.98 10.04
N GLN A 135 -7.19 -8.94 9.89
CA GLN A 135 -8.16 -9.00 11.01
C GLN A 135 -7.90 -10.13 12.03
N PRO A 136 -7.68 -11.39 11.62
CA PRO A 136 -7.42 -12.48 12.57
C PRO A 136 -6.18 -12.24 13.45
N TYR A 137 -5.16 -11.58 12.90
CA TYR A 137 -3.96 -11.23 13.65
C TYR A 137 -4.20 -10.07 14.63
N LEU A 138 -5.04 -9.10 14.28
CA LEU A 138 -5.40 -8.00 15.18
C LEU A 138 -6.20 -8.52 16.39
N GLU A 139 -7.15 -9.43 16.15
CA GLU A 139 -7.89 -10.12 17.20
C GLU A 139 -6.95 -10.93 18.09
N LEU A 140 -6.04 -11.70 17.49
CA LEU A 140 -5.02 -12.44 18.23
C LEU A 140 -4.18 -11.50 19.09
N LEU A 141 -3.70 -10.38 18.56
CA LEU A 141 -2.90 -9.41 19.33
C LEU A 141 -3.72 -8.67 20.41
N GLY A 142 -5.05 -8.65 20.29
CA GLY A 142 -5.94 -7.92 21.20
C GLY A 142 -5.84 -6.40 21.04
N LEU A 143 -5.51 -5.93 19.83
CA LEU A 143 -5.35 -4.50 19.56
C LEU A 143 -6.71 -3.85 19.29
N SER A 144 -6.99 -2.75 19.99
CA SER A 144 -8.15 -1.91 19.66
C SER A 144 -7.92 -1.11 18.39
N LEU A 145 -8.91 -1.12 17.49
CA LEU A 145 -8.83 -0.44 16.20
C LEU A 145 -9.68 0.85 16.20
N ALA A 146 -9.08 1.97 15.78
CA ALA A 146 -9.84 3.18 15.46
C ALA A 146 -10.69 2.98 14.18
N PRO A 147 -11.71 3.81 13.90
CA PRO A 147 -12.33 3.84 12.58
C PRO A 147 -11.26 3.99 11.50
N VAL A 148 -11.38 3.19 10.43
CA VAL A 148 -10.46 3.24 9.29
C VAL A 148 -10.61 4.59 8.61
N VAL A 149 -9.50 5.31 8.46
CA VAL A 149 -9.52 6.65 7.88
C VAL A 149 -9.28 6.57 6.38
N LEU A 150 -10.24 7.02 5.58
CA LEU A 150 -10.16 7.16 4.14
C LEU A 150 -9.61 8.55 3.81
N ALA A 151 -8.35 8.62 3.38
CA ALA A 151 -7.61 9.86 3.21
C ALA A 151 -7.46 10.23 1.73
N HIS A 152 -8.10 11.32 1.33
CA HIS A 152 -8.00 11.89 0.00
C HIS A 152 -6.73 12.71 -0.17
N GLN A 153 -6.09 12.57 -1.34
CA GLN A 153 -4.91 13.32 -1.75
C GLN A 153 -3.76 13.19 -0.75
N SER A 154 -3.50 11.94 -0.38
CA SER A 154 -2.65 11.58 0.74
C SER A 154 -1.23 11.22 0.31
N ARG A 155 -0.28 11.55 1.19
CA ARG A 155 1.09 11.04 1.17
C ARG A 155 1.32 10.26 2.46
N VAL A 156 2.37 9.44 2.48
CA VAL A 156 2.73 8.58 3.63
C VAL A 156 2.66 9.34 4.97
N ALA A 157 3.32 10.50 5.06
CA ALA A 157 3.38 11.28 6.30
C ALA A 157 2.02 11.83 6.79
N LEU A 158 0.99 11.86 5.93
CA LEU A 158 -0.36 12.22 6.37
C LEU A 158 -0.89 11.22 7.42
N GLY A 159 -0.48 9.95 7.33
CA GLY A 159 -0.83 8.94 8.32
C GLY A 159 -0.37 9.33 9.73
N ASP A 160 0.80 9.96 9.86
CA ASP A 160 1.30 10.41 11.16
C ASP A 160 0.53 11.62 11.70
N ASP A 161 0.12 12.55 10.83
CA ASP A 161 -0.71 13.71 11.21
C ASP A 161 -2.10 13.26 11.70
N ILE A 162 -2.72 12.28 11.01
CA ILE A 162 -3.98 11.66 11.44
C ILE A 162 -3.79 10.90 12.76
N GLY A 163 -2.73 10.10 12.87
CA GLY A 163 -2.40 9.34 14.06
C GLY A 163 -2.18 10.22 15.29
N GLU A 164 -1.54 11.38 15.12
CA GLU A 164 -1.37 12.38 16.18
C GLU A 164 -2.71 12.95 16.66
N CYS A 165 -3.62 13.28 15.73
CA CYS A 165 -4.95 13.81 16.06
C CYS A 165 -5.82 12.79 16.80
N ILE A 166 -5.76 11.52 16.40
CA ILE A 166 -6.49 10.41 17.01
C ILE A 166 -5.82 9.92 18.31
N GLN A 167 -4.55 10.29 18.54
CA GLN A 167 -3.72 9.78 19.63
C GLN A 167 -3.56 8.25 19.57
N ALA A 168 -3.42 7.71 18.36
CA ALA A 168 -3.19 6.28 18.15
C ALA A 168 -1.77 5.89 18.59
N LYS A 169 -1.58 4.70 19.16
CA LYS A 169 -0.24 4.22 19.53
C LYS A 169 0.59 3.85 18.30
N ALA A 170 -0.04 3.29 17.27
CA ALA A 170 0.57 2.99 15.99
C ALA A 170 -0.37 3.39 14.84
N VAL A 171 0.21 3.73 13.68
CA VAL A 171 -0.52 3.92 12.43
C VAL A 171 0.06 3.02 11.35
N ALA A 172 -0.80 2.44 10.52
CA ALA A 172 -0.42 1.82 9.26
C ALA A 172 -1.21 2.45 8.12
N ILE A 173 -0.51 3.14 7.21
CA ILE A 173 -1.10 3.76 6.02
C ILE A 173 -0.93 2.84 4.81
N LEU A 174 -2.04 2.34 4.29
CA LEU A 174 -2.18 1.61 3.03
C LEU A 174 -2.31 2.65 1.92
N ILE A 175 -1.32 2.76 1.03
CA ILE A 175 -1.26 3.82 0.03
C ILE A 175 -0.93 3.29 -1.36
N GLY A 176 -1.67 3.77 -2.36
CA GLY A 176 -1.43 3.44 -3.76
C GLY A 176 -0.06 3.94 -4.23
N GLU A 177 0.77 3.02 -4.72
CA GLU A 177 2.10 3.35 -5.22
C GLU A 177 2.07 4.13 -6.54
N ARG A 178 3.24 4.58 -6.99
CA ARG A 178 3.39 5.12 -8.35
C ARG A 178 3.06 4.00 -9.36
N PRO A 179 2.12 4.20 -10.30
CA PRO A 179 1.81 3.21 -11.30
C PRO A 179 3.02 2.83 -12.15
N GLY A 180 3.41 1.55 -12.09
CA GLY A 180 4.39 0.97 -13.01
C GLY A 180 3.76 0.57 -14.34
N LEU A 181 4.56 0.47 -15.40
CA LEU A 181 4.09 0.01 -16.72
C LEU A 181 3.52 -1.42 -16.72
N SER A 182 3.95 -2.25 -15.76
CA SER A 182 3.50 -3.64 -15.63
C SER A 182 2.73 -3.90 -14.32
N SER A 183 2.62 -2.91 -13.45
CA SER A 183 2.04 -3.04 -12.10
C SER A 183 1.35 -1.74 -11.67
N PRO A 184 0.28 -1.31 -12.35
CA PRO A 184 -0.42 -0.06 -12.05
C PRO A 184 -1.22 -0.11 -10.74
N ASP A 185 -1.35 -1.29 -10.14
CA ASP A 185 -2.25 -1.61 -9.02
C ASP A 185 -1.51 -2.09 -7.77
N SER A 186 -0.24 -1.70 -7.62
CA SER A 186 0.59 -2.03 -6.46
C SER A 186 0.26 -1.15 -5.25
N LEU A 187 0.06 -1.78 -4.09
CA LEU A 187 -0.17 -1.12 -2.81
C LEU A 187 1.07 -1.24 -1.91
N SER A 188 1.35 -0.20 -1.14
CA SER A 188 2.32 -0.24 -0.04
C SER A 188 1.65 0.04 1.30
N VAL A 189 2.19 -0.54 2.37
CA VAL A 189 1.91 -0.18 3.76
C VAL A 189 3.13 0.51 4.37
N TYR A 190 2.90 1.65 5.01
CA TYR A 190 3.88 2.29 5.87
C TYR A 190 3.38 2.28 7.32
N MET A 191 4.18 1.72 8.23
CA MET A 191 3.82 1.62 9.65
C MET A 191 4.74 2.47 10.53
N THR A 192 4.14 3.24 11.43
CA THR A 192 4.85 4.09 12.40
C THR A 192 4.35 3.79 13.82
N TRP A 193 5.29 3.61 14.75
CA TRP A 193 5.01 3.63 16.18
C TRP A 193 5.09 5.06 16.74
N GLY A 194 4.09 5.45 17.54
CA GLY A 194 3.98 6.80 18.12
C GLY A 194 3.90 7.89 17.05
N PRO A 195 2.91 7.87 16.13
CA PRO A 195 2.81 8.82 15.04
C PRO A 195 2.75 10.27 15.51
N HIS A 196 3.53 11.14 14.85
CA HIS A 196 3.41 12.60 14.95
C HIS A 196 3.99 13.29 13.72
N THR A 197 3.54 14.51 13.44
CA THR A 197 3.93 15.34 12.27
C THR A 197 5.45 15.53 12.08
N ARG A 198 6.23 15.42 13.16
CA ARG A 198 7.71 15.52 13.13
C ARG A 198 8.45 14.21 12.80
N ARG A 199 7.75 13.09 12.53
CA ARG A 199 8.39 11.79 12.23
C ARG A 199 9.16 11.82 10.91
N LEU A 200 10.36 11.25 10.93
CA LEU A 200 11.22 11.07 9.78
C LEU A 200 10.83 9.84 8.96
N GLU A 201 11.18 9.83 7.67
CA GLU A 201 10.93 8.67 6.79
C GLU A 201 11.61 7.39 7.29
N SER A 202 12.79 7.50 7.90
CA SER A 202 13.51 6.37 8.48
C SER A 202 12.82 5.74 9.69
N GLU A 203 11.81 6.39 10.27
CA GLU A 203 11.04 5.89 11.41
C GLU A 203 9.82 5.05 10.98
N ARG A 204 9.63 4.86 9.67
CA ARG A 204 8.51 4.10 9.11
C ARG A 204 8.99 2.76 8.57
N ASN A 205 8.34 1.68 8.98
CA ASN A 205 8.49 0.39 8.30
C ASN A 205 7.73 0.44 6.96
N CYS A 206 8.26 -0.20 5.92
CA CYS A 206 7.65 -0.24 4.59
C CYS A 206 7.45 -1.69 4.17
N ILE A 207 6.22 -2.02 3.77
CA ILE A 207 5.88 -3.27 3.08
C ILE A 207 5.35 -2.85 1.71
N SER A 208 6.08 -3.12 0.63
CA SER A 208 5.72 -2.70 -0.72
C SER A 208 5.29 -3.86 -1.59
N ASN A 209 4.84 -3.55 -2.82
CA ASN A 209 4.52 -4.55 -3.83
C ASN A 209 3.38 -5.49 -3.45
N ILE A 210 2.43 -5.01 -2.64
CA ILE A 210 1.30 -5.80 -2.18
C ILE A 210 0.29 -5.93 -3.31
N ARG A 211 0.22 -7.14 -3.88
CA ARG A 211 -0.67 -7.58 -4.96
C ARG A 211 -0.52 -9.09 -5.18
N PRO A 212 -1.51 -9.78 -5.79
CA PRO A 212 -1.44 -11.22 -6.01
C PRO A 212 -0.20 -11.71 -6.75
N GLU A 213 0.32 -10.93 -7.70
CA GLU A 213 1.51 -11.27 -8.49
C GLU A 213 2.80 -10.63 -7.92
N GLY A 214 2.74 -10.14 -6.68
CA GLY A 214 3.86 -9.60 -5.91
C GLY A 214 3.89 -10.24 -4.52
N LEU A 215 3.83 -9.42 -3.46
CA LEU A 215 3.59 -9.90 -2.10
C LEU A 215 2.09 -10.10 -1.90
N ASP A 216 1.65 -11.34 -1.73
CA ASP A 216 0.24 -11.65 -1.58
C ASP A 216 -0.34 -11.13 -0.24
N TYR A 217 -1.67 -11.12 -0.13
CA TYR A 217 -2.31 -10.56 1.07
C TYR A 217 -2.00 -11.34 2.35
N PRO A 218 -2.02 -12.68 2.39
CA PRO A 218 -1.65 -13.43 3.59
C PRO A 218 -0.21 -13.13 4.07
N GLN A 219 0.76 -13.08 3.15
CA GLN A 219 2.15 -12.77 3.49
C GLN A 219 2.32 -11.32 3.95
N ALA A 220 1.69 -10.37 3.26
CA ALA A 220 1.72 -8.96 3.63
C ALA A 220 1.07 -8.72 5.01
N ALA A 221 -0.09 -9.35 5.27
CA ALA A 221 -0.78 -9.28 6.56
C ALA A 221 0.05 -9.89 7.69
N PHE A 222 0.69 -11.04 7.46
CA PHE A 222 1.59 -11.66 8.43
C PHE A 222 2.78 -10.73 8.76
N LYS A 223 3.45 -10.17 7.75
CA LYS A 223 4.57 -9.24 7.95
C LYS A 223 4.14 -7.99 8.74
N LEU A 224 2.99 -7.42 8.38
CA LEU A 224 2.43 -6.27 9.11
C LEU A 224 2.10 -6.62 10.56
N ALA A 225 1.45 -7.77 10.80
CA ALA A 225 1.12 -8.23 12.14
C ALA A 225 2.36 -8.47 13.01
N TRP A 226 3.40 -9.09 12.45
CA TRP A 226 4.67 -9.30 13.15
C TRP A 226 5.33 -7.97 13.51
N LEU A 227 5.38 -7.02 12.57
CA LEU A 227 5.91 -5.68 12.82
C LEU A 227 5.11 -4.95 13.91
N LEU A 228 3.78 -5.04 13.88
CA LEU A 228 2.93 -4.49 14.93
C LEU A 228 3.24 -5.12 16.28
N GLU A 229 3.29 -6.46 16.39
CA GLU A 229 3.63 -7.15 17.63
C GLU A 229 4.95 -6.62 18.21
N GLN A 230 6.00 -6.55 17.38
CA GLN A 230 7.31 -6.08 17.83
C GLN A 230 7.32 -4.59 18.18
N SER A 231 6.58 -3.75 17.44
CA SER A 231 6.43 -2.33 17.77
C SER A 231 5.71 -2.12 19.09
N PHE A 232 4.67 -2.89 19.40
CA PHE A 232 3.96 -2.78 20.69
C PHE A 232 4.82 -3.25 21.87
N GLN A 233 5.63 -4.28 21.68
CA GLN A 233 6.55 -4.79 22.71
C GLN A 233 7.73 -3.84 22.96
N ARG A 234 8.36 -3.35 21.88
CA ARG A 234 9.63 -2.62 21.94
C ARG A 234 9.47 -1.09 21.87
N ARG A 235 8.29 -0.62 21.47
CA ARG A 235 7.93 0.80 21.30
C ARG A 235 8.77 1.53 20.24
N LEU A 236 8.98 0.89 19.10
CA LEU A 236 9.84 1.38 18.02
C LEU A 236 9.41 0.87 16.65
N SER A 237 9.79 1.59 15.60
CA SER A 237 9.49 1.31 14.19
C SER A 237 10.61 1.81 13.27
N GLY A 238 10.50 1.56 11.97
CA GLY A 238 11.45 2.00 10.96
C GLY A 238 12.79 1.29 11.05
N VAL A 239 13.89 2.01 10.84
CA VAL A 239 15.25 1.42 10.81
C VAL A 239 15.67 0.77 12.13
N GLN A 240 15.02 1.14 13.25
CA GLN A 240 15.24 0.54 14.56
C GLN A 240 14.52 -0.81 14.72
N LEU A 241 13.57 -1.14 13.84
CA LEU A 241 12.83 -2.39 13.82
C LEU A 241 12.93 -3.02 12.43
N LYS A 242 13.90 -3.92 12.24
CA LYS A 242 14.01 -4.69 10.99
C LYS A 242 12.90 -5.74 10.91
N ASP A 243 12.43 -6.02 9.70
CA ASP A 243 11.58 -7.18 9.45
C ASP A 243 12.42 -8.45 9.58
N GLU A 244 12.15 -9.21 10.64
CA GLU A 244 12.77 -10.52 10.92
C GLU A 244 11.67 -11.59 11.06
N SER A 245 10.50 -11.36 10.47
CA SER A 245 9.33 -12.27 10.55
C SER A 245 9.61 -13.68 10.02
N ASP A 246 10.60 -13.82 9.14
CA ASP A 246 11.04 -15.09 8.58
C ASP A 246 12.00 -15.87 9.51
N ASN A 247 12.39 -15.30 10.66
CA ASN A 247 13.26 -15.96 11.64
C ASN A 247 12.43 -16.75 12.68
N PRO A 248 12.48 -18.10 12.68
CA PRO A 248 11.70 -18.91 13.60
C PRO A 248 12.02 -18.64 15.08
N ALA A 249 13.24 -18.20 15.39
CA ALA A 249 13.64 -17.90 16.77
C ALA A 249 13.00 -16.62 17.34
N LEU A 250 12.41 -15.78 16.49
CA LEU A 250 11.77 -14.51 16.85
C LEU A 250 10.24 -14.56 16.72
N GLN A 251 9.67 -15.77 16.59
CA GLN A 251 8.23 -15.96 16.56
C GLN A 251 7.64 -15.74 17.94
N GLY A 252 6.74 -14.76 18.04
CA GLY A 252 5.95 -14.47 19.22
C GLY A 252 4.59 -15.13 19.15
N ARG A 253 3.53 -14.35 19.38
CA ARG A 253 2.15 -14.79 19.17
C ARG A 253 1.84 -14.92 17.68
N ILE A 254 2.52 -14.12 16.84
CA ILE A 254 2.39 -14.16 15.39
C ILE A 254 3.33 -15.23 14.82
N ALA A 255 2.73 -16.27 14.24
CA ALA A 255 3.42 -17.37 13.56
C ALA A 255 3.09 -17.35 12.05
N PRO A 256 4.01 -17.82 11.18
CA PRO A 256 3.78 -17.83 9.75
C PRO A 256 2.54 -18.66 9.40
N PRO A 257 1.76 -18.25 8.38
CA PRO A 257 0.65 -19.05 7.92
C PRO A 257 1.15 -20.43 7.48
N PRO A 258 0.37 -21.52 7.71
CA PRO A 258 0.76 -22.84 7.25
C PRO A 258 1.02 -22.79 5.74
N SER A 259 2.20 -23.25 5.33
CA SER A 259 2.58 -23.25 3.92
C SER A 259 1.54 -24.02 3.11
N LEU A 260 0.82 -23.33 2.22
CA LEU A 260 0.04 -24.01 1.19
C LEU A 260 1.01 -24.91 0.40
N PRO A 261 0.69 -26.19 0.19
CA PRO A 261 1.56 -27.06 -0.60
C PRO A 261 1.76 -26.40 -1.96
N ILE A 262 3.02 -26.13 -2.32
CA ILE A 262 3.39 -25.66 -3.64
C ILE A 262 2.92 -26.73 -4.61
N SER A 263 1.78 -26.52 -5.28
CA SER A 263 1.40 -27.37 -6.39
C SER A 263 2.40 -27.09 -7.51
N ARG A 264 3.44 -27.92 -7.59
CA ARG A 264 4.22 -28.04 -8.81
C ARG A 264 3.26 -28.59 -9.87
N GLN A 265 2.72 -27.71 -10.70
CA GLN A 265 2.24 -28.09 -12.04
C GLN A 265 3.38 -27.86 -13.01
#